data_AF-A0A959X0L6-F1
#
_entry.id   AF-A0A959X0L6-F1
#
_cell.length_a   1.000
_cell.length_b   1.000
_cell.length_c   1.000
_cell.angle_alpha   90.00
_cell.angle_beta   90.00
_cell.angle_gamma   90.00
#
_symmetry.space_group_name_H-M   'P 1'
#
loop_
_entity.id
_entity.type
_entity.pdbx_description
1 polymer ?
#
loop_
_entity_poly.entity_id
_entity_poly.type
_entity_poly.pdbx_seq_one_letter_code
_entity_poly.pdbx_strand_id
1 'polypeptide(L)'
;MKSAGRWIVALLVGLVVLAGCGSPAGGDSSASPSSDLLERYGLASLTTAEIVEKLDQSPETRPTKLAGSVRPDQLLLSEGDEQLALDMPDDQFYLSVAPYLTHTHDCFYHNTGSCQG
;
A
#
# COMPACT_ATOMS: atom_id res chain seq x y z
N MET A 1 -7.10 33.86 62.36
CA MET A 1 -7.71 34.83 61.42
C MET A 1 -6.68 35.93 61.17
N LYS A 2 -6.42 36.27 59.89
CA LYS A 2 -5.59 37.39 59.36
C LYS A 2 -4.07 37.15 59.48
N SER A 3 -3.31 36.90 58.40
CA SER A 3 -3.06 37.63 57.13
C SER A 3 -1.70 38.34 57.18
N ALA A 4 -0.69 37.76 56.55
CA ALA A 4 0.52 38.40 56.03
C ALA A 4 1.18 37.38 55.07
N GLY A 5 1.65 37.70 53.87
CA GLY A 5 1.95 38.99 53.27
C GLY A 5 2.06 38.88 51.75
N ARG A 6 1.98 40.05 51.11
CA ARG A 6 2.19 40.29 49.69
C ARG A 6 3.69 40.32 49.40
N TRP A 7 4.18 39.54 48.45
CA TRP A 7 5.49 39.74 47.80
C TRP A 7 5.35 39.40 46.31
N ILE A 8 5.27 40.42 45.46
CA ILE A 8 6.32 40.91 44.54
C ILE A 8 6.46 40.05 43.27
N VAL A 9 6.17 40.74 42.17
CA VAL A 9 6.32 40.38 40.75
C VAL A 9 7.78 40.08 40.42
N ALA A 10 8.04 39.05 39.62
CA ALA A 10 9.22 38.99 38.76
C ALA A 10 8.87 38.29 37.44
N LEU A 11 8.66 39.11 36.42
CA LEU A 11 8.72 38.74 35.01
C LEU A 11 10.12 38.16 34.73
N LEU A 12 10.20 36.93 34.25
CA LEU A 12 11.40 36.42 33.58
C LEU A 12 10.99 35.80 32.25
N VAL A 13 11.16 36.63 31.21
CA VAL A 13 11.21 36.22 29.81
C VAL A 13 12.44 35.33 29.64
N GLY A 14 12.20 34.03 29.43
CA GLY A 14 13.22 33.07 29.03
C GLY A 14 12.99 32.65 27.59
N LEU A 15 13.51 33.42 26.64
CA LEU A 15 13.60 33.02 25.24
C LEU A 15 14.71 31.97 25.12
N VAL A 16 14.34 30.69 25.11
CA VAL A 16 15.27 29.60 24.79
C VAL A 16 14.92 29.11 23.39
N VAL A 17 15.68 29.60 22.42
CA VAL A 17 15.75 29.03 21.07
C VAL A 17 16.72 27.85 21.15
N LEU A 18 16.19 26.63 21.30
CA LEU A 18 16.93 25.45 20.87
C LEU A 18 16.46 25.10 19.47
N ALA A 19 17.30 25.44 18.49
CA ALA A 19 17.28 24.85 17.17
C ALA A 19 17.55 23.33 17.32
N GLY A 20 16.49 22.56 17.51
CA GLY A 20 16.51 21.11 17.36
C GLY A 20 16.53 20.78 15.87
N CYS A 21 17.71 20.80 15.26
CA CYS A 21 17.94 20.13 13.99
C CYS A 21 17.98 18.63 14.28
N GLY A 22 16.81 18.03 14.46
CA GLY A 22 16.65 16.59 14.39
C GLY A 22 16.74 16.20 12.92
N SER A 23 17.94 15.90 12.44
CA SER A 23 18.09 15.11 11.22
C SER A 23 17.28 13.83 11.43
N PRO A 24 16.33 13.47 10.55
CA PRO A 24 15.82 12.12 10.57
C PRO A 24 17.04 11.24 10.33
N ALA A 25 17.45 10.48 11.35
CA ALA A 25 18.28 9.33 11.14
C ALA A 25 17.53 8.53 10.07
N GLY A 26 18.10 8.51 8.86
CA GLY A 26 17.66 7.62 7.82
C GLY A 26 17.74 6.23 8.42
N GLY A 27 16.57 5.72 8.85
CA GLY A 27 16.45 4.32 9.12
C GLY A 27 16.76 3.67 7.80
N ASP A 28 17.86 2.92 7.74
CA ASP A 28 18.03 1.88 6.75
C ASP A 28 16.90 0.87 7.02
N SER A 29 15.72 1.20 6.49
CA SER A 29 14.60 0.28 6.38
C SER A 29 15.08 -0.80 5.45
N SER A 30 15.59 -1.88 6.03
CA SER A 30 15.70 -3.16 5.35
C SER A 30 14.29 -3.61 5.02
N ALA A 31 13.73 -3.07 3.93
CA ALA A 31 12.43 -3.45 3.40
C ALA A 31 12.46 -4.96 3.14
N SER A 32 11.42 -5.67 3.56
CA SER A 32 11.26 -7.07 3.18
C SER A 32 11.05 -7.14 1.66
N PRO A 33 11.41 -8.23 0.98
CA PRO A 33 11.17 -8.38 -0.47
C PRO A 33 9.72 -8.11 -0.87
N SER A 34 8.78 -8.48 0.02
CA SER A 34 7.35 -8.19 -0.10
C SER A 34 7.03 -6.68 -0.09
N SER A 35 7.61 -5.91 0.82
CA SER A 35 7.38 -4.45 0.89
C SER A 35 8.05 -3.73 -0.28
N ASP A 36 9.22 -4.19 -0.71
CA ASP A 36 9.91 -3.60 -1.87
C ASP A 36 9.08 -3.75 -3.15
N LEU A 37 8.55 -4.95 -3.44
CA LEU A 37 7.67 -5.17 -4.59
C LEU A 37 6.44 -4.25 -4.55
N LEU A 38 5.76 -4.15 -3.41
CA LEU A 38 4.60 -3.26 -3.27
C LEU A 38 4.96 -1.79 -3.44
N GLU A 39 6.11 -1.34 -2.92
CA GLU A 39 6.58 0.04 -3.08
C GLU A 39 6.93 0.37 -4.54
N ARG A 40 7.65 -0.53 -5.24
CA ARG A 40 8.02 -0.36 -6.66
C ARG A 40 6.83 -0.10 -7.56
N TYR A 41 5.69 -0.72 -7.27
CA TYR A 41 4.45 -0.59 -8.04
C TYR A 41 3.44 0.41 -7.43
N GLY A 42 3.81 1.11 -6.36
CA GLY A 42 2.93 2.07 -5.69
C GLY A 42 1.66 1.42 -5.14
N LEU A 43 1.82 0.26 -4.51
CA LEU A 43 0.77 -0.58 -3.94
C LEU A 43 0.83 -0.63 -2.40
N ALA A 44 1.95 -0.25 -1.79
CA ALA A 44 2.22 -0.44 -0.36
C ALA A 44 1.20 0.23 0.60
N SER A 45 0.49 1.26 0.15
CA SER A 45 -0.53 1.95 0.95
C SER A 45 -1.97 1.50 0.67
N LEU A 46 -2.16 0.50 -0.19
CA LEU A 46 -3.47 0.02 -0.64
C LEU A 46 -3.84 -1.28 0.09
N THR A 47 -5.13 -1.47 0.30
CA THR A 47 -5.68 -2.77 0.68
C THR A 47 -5.59 -3.75 -0.50
N THR A 48 -5.62 -5.07 -0.24
CA THR A 48 -5.58 -6.08 -1.31
C THR A 48 -6.68 -5.85 -2.36
N ALA A 49 -7.88 -5.47 -1.94
CA ALA A 49 -8.99 -5.18 -2.85
C ALA A 49 -8.71 -3.96 -3.74
N GLU A 50 -8.15 -2.87 -3.19
CA GLU A 50 -7.73 -1.69 -3.97
C GLU A 50 -6.58 -2.02 -4.92
N ILE A 51 -5.67 -2.93 -4.54
CA ILE A 51 -4.62 -3.41 -5.44
C ILE A 51 -5.23 -4.16 -6.62
N VAL A 52 -6.16 -5.11 -6.38
CA VAL A 52 -6.84 -5.83 -7.46
C VAL A 52 -7.50 -4.86 -8.42
N GLU A 53 -8.28 -3.90 -7.90
CA GLU A 53 -9.00 -2.90 -8.70
C GLU A 53 -8.03 -2.07 -9.55
N LYS A 54 -6.96 -1.56 -8.94
CA LYS A 54 -5.95 -0.75 -9.64
C LYS A 54 -5.27 -1.53 -10.76
N LEU A 55 -4.95 -2.80 -10.54
CA LEU A 55 -4.29 -3.64 -11.55
C LEU A 55 -5.27 -4.05 -12.67
N ASP A 56 -6.53 -4.35 -12.35
CA ASP A 56 -7.51 -4.76 -13.36
C ASP A 56 -7.90 -3.60 -14.27
N GLN A 57 -7.99 -2.39 -13.72
CA GLN A 57 -8.30 -1.16 -14.46
C GLN A 57 -7.08 -0.49 -15.11
N SER A 58 -5.90 -1.11 -15.03
CA SER A 58 -4.69 -0.54 -15.61
C SER A 58 -4.84 -0.36 -17.13
N PRO A 59 -4.53 0.84 -17.67
CA PRO A 59 -4.55 1.09 -19.11
C PRO A 59 -3.27 0.57 -19.81
N GLU A 60 -2.33 -0.01 -19.08
CA GLU A 60 -1.10 -0.54 -19.65
C GLU A 60 -1.38 -1.67 -20.63
N THR A 61 -0.65 -1.69 -21.74
CA THR A 61 -0.73 -2.78 -22.70
C THR A 61 -0.26 -4.07 -22.05
N ARG A 62 -1.10 -5.11 -22.15
CA ARG A 62 -0.80 -6.44 -21.64
C ARG A 62 0.10 -7.21 -22.64
N PRO A 63 1.07 -8.01 -22.17
CA PRO A 63 1.37 -8.32 -20.77
C PRO A 63 2.15 -7.21 -20.06
N THR A 64 1.76 -6.93 -18.81
CA THR A 64 2.50 -6.06 -17.89
C THR A 64 3.71 -6.79 -17.28
N LYS A 65 4.63 -6.04 -16.67
CA LYS A 65 5.77 -6.64 -15.93
C LYS A 65 5.32 -7.35 -14.66
N LEU A 66 4.42 -6.73 -13.90
CA LEU A 66 3.81 -7.32 -12.72
C LEU A 66 2.60 -8.15 -13.15
N ALA A 67 2.66 -9.46 -12.92
CA ALA A 67 1.48 -10.32 -13.04
C ALA A 67 0.71 -10.34 -11.71
N GLY A 68 -0.62 -10.41 -11.81
CA GLY A 68 -1.51 -10.60 -10.68
C GLY A 68 -2.49 -11.73 -10.97
N SER A 69 -2.62 -12.71 -10.07
CA SER A 69 -3.62 -13.77 -10.13
C SER A 69 -4.57 -13.63 -8.94
N VAL A 70 -5.82 -13.29 -9.23
CA VAL A 70 -6.86 -13.12 -8.22
C VAL A 70 -7.49 -14.48 -7.93
N ARG A 71 -7.42 -14.91 -6.67
CA ARG A 71 -8.02 -16.15 -6.14
C ARG A 71 -9.09 -15.82 -5.10
N PRO A 72 -9.89 -16.81 -4.65
CA PRO A 72 -10.91 -16.57 -3.64
C PRO A 72 -10.35 -16.02 -2.31
N ASP A 73 -9.18 -16.50 -1.90
CA ASP A 73 -8.57 -16.21 -0.59
C ASP A 73 -7.33 -15.31 -0.66
N GLN A 74 -6.76 -15.10 -1.85
CA GLN A 74 -5.52 -14.34 -2.01
C GLN A 74 -5.37 -13.68 -3.38
N LEU A 75 -4.62 -12.59 -3.42
CA LEU A 75 -3.99 -12.05 -4.62
C LEU A 75 -2.54 -12.55 -4.66
N LEU A 76 -2.16 -13.23 -5.74
CA LEU A 76 -0.77 -13.58 -6.02
C LEU A 76 -0.16 -12.57 -6.98
N LEU A 77 0.88 -11.88 -6.54
CA LEU A 77 1.70 -10.99 -7.35
C LEU A 77 3.02 -11.67 -7.72
N SER A 78 3.48 -11.47 -8.94
CA SER A 78 4.79 -11.97 -9.37
C SER A 78 5.46 -11.11 -10.42
N GLU A 79 6.78 -10.95 -10.29
CA GLU A 79 7.68 -10.33 -11.27
C GLU A 79 8.97 -11.17 -11.37
N GLY A 80 9.15 -11.89 -12.47
CA GLY A 80 10.27 -12.85 -12.58
C GLY A 80 10.17 -13.97 -11.54
N ASP A 81 11.20 -14.12 -10.71
CA ASP A 81 11.24 -15.11 -9.63
C ASP A 81 10.65 -14.58 -8.31
N GLU A 82 10.36 -13.28 -8.20
CA GLU A 82 9.75 -12.68 -7.01
C GLU A 82 8.26 -12.98 -6.98
N GLN A 83 7.76 -13.41 -5.81
CA GLN A 83 6.35 -13.72 -5.57
C GLN A 83 5.89 -13.15 -4.23
N LEU A 84 4.64 -12.68 -4.19
CA LEU A 84 3.99 -12.17 -3.00
C LEU A 84 2.53 -12.59 -2.98
N ALA A 85 2.08 -13.22 -1.89
CA ALA A 85 0.68 -13.50 -1.63
C ALA A 85 0.12 -12.47 -0.64
N LEU A 86 -1.06 -11.92 -0.95
CA LEU A 86 -1.80 -10.99 -0.10
C LEU A 86 -3.18 -11.58 0.17
N ASP A 87 -3.58 -11.65 1.43
CA ASP A 87 -4.90 -12.17 1.80
C ASP A 87 -6.02 -11.30 1.20
N MET A 88 -7.04 -11.94 0.64
CA MET A 88 -8.29 -11.29 0.24
C MET A 88 -9.19 -11.08 1.47
N PRO A 89 -10.10 -10.10 1.44
CA PRO A 89 -11.08 -9.94 2.52
C PRO A 89 -11.99 -11.17 2.64
N ASP A 90 -12.14 -11.71 3.85
CA ASP A 90 -12.95 -12.92 4.13
C ASP A 90 -14.44 -12.77 3.79
N ASP A 91 -14.95 -11.53 3.74
CA ASP A 91 -16.35 -11.20 3.52
C ASP A 91 -16.68 -10.78 2.08
N GLN A 92 -15.71 -10.88 1.17
CA GLN A 92 -15.84 -10.43 -0.22
C GLN A 92 -15.32 -11.46 -1.21
N PHE A 93 -15.88 -11.45 -2.42
CA PHE A 93 -15.42 -12.26 -3.54
C PHE A 93 -15.27 -11.37 -4.77
N TYR A 94 -14.11 -11.41 -5.42
CA TYR A 94 -13.85 -10.66 -6.64
C TYR A 94 -14.20 -11.48 -7.88
N LEU A 95 -15.11 -10.98 -8.70
CA LEU A 95 -15.52 -11.60 -9.97
C LEU A 95 -15.24 -10.64 -11.12
N SER A 96 -14.36 -11.05 -12.03
CA SER A 96 -14.16 -10.37 -13.32
C SER A 96 -14.78 -11.20 -14.45
N VAL A 97 -15.42 -10.54 -15.41
CA VAL A 97 -16.12 -11.17 -16.53
C VAL A 97 -15.71 -10.51 -17.83
N ALA A 98 -15.37 -11.32 -18.84
CA ALA A 98 -15.00 -10.88 -20.19
C ALA A 98 -16.03 -11.38 -21.23
N PRO A 99 -17.07 -10.59 -21.53
CA PRO A 99 -18.02 -10.94 -22.58
C PRO A 99 -17.37 -10.97 -23.97
N TYR A 100 -17.80 -11.89 -24.84
CA TYR A 100 -17.24 -12.06 -26.18
C TYR A 100 -18.33 -12.38 -27.23
N LEU A 101 -18.00 -12.19 -28.52
CA LEU A 101 -18.89 -12.51 -29.64
C LEU A 101 -18.47 -13.76 -30.42
N THR A 102 -17.18 -13.91 -30.72
CA THR A 102 -16.69 -14.96 -31.64
C THR A 102 -15.84 -16.01 -30.95
N HIS A 103 -14.91 -15.59 -30.09
CA HIS A 103 -13.97 -16.47 -29.41
C HIS A 103 -13.77 -16.03 -27.97
N THR A 104 -13.42 -16.98 -27.12
CA THR A 104 -13.01 -16.78 -25.74
C THR A 104 -11.87 -17.75 -25.43
N HIS A 105 -11.39 -17.73 -24.19
CA HIS A 105 -10.42 -18.68 -23.67
C HIS A 105 -10.86 -19.15 -22.28
N ASP A 106 -10.33 -20.29 -21.84
CA ASP A 106 -10.53 -20.75 -20.48
C ASP A 106 -9.86 -19.79 -19.48
N CYS A 107 -10.52 -19.50 -18.38
CA CYS A 107 -9.99 -18.67 -17.30
C CYS A 107 -10.51 -19.21 -15.95
N PHE A 108 -9.61 -19.74 -15.13
CA PHE A 108 -9.96 -20.27 -13.81
C PHE A 108 -9.70 -19.24 -12.70
N TYR A 109 -8.53 -18.62 -12.73
CA TYR A 109 -8.20 -17.47 -11.88
C TYR A 109 -7.92 -16.28 -12.79
N HIS A 110 -8.55 -15.15 -12.48
CA HIS A 110 -8.39 -13.93 -13.24
C HIS A 110 -6.95 -13.44 -13.19
N ASN A 111 -6.37 -13.11 -14.35
CA ASN A 111 -5.01 -12.60 -14.44
C ASN A 111 -5.00 -11.12 -14.85
N THR A 112 -4.73 -10.25 -13.88
CA THR A 112 -4.73 -8.78 -14.05
C THR A 112 -3.46 -8.25 -14.72
N GLY A 113 -2.55 -9.11 -15.21
CA GLY A 113 -1.32 -8.70 -15.88
C GLY A 113 -1.23 -9.13 -17.34
N SER A 114 -1.74 -10.31 -17.68
CA SER A 114 -1.56 -10.92 -19.00
C SER A 114 -2.85 -11.23 -19.77
N CYS A 115 -4.02 -11.21 -19.12
CA CYS A 115 -5.28 -11.61 -19.77
C CYS A 115 -5.95 -10.42 -20.48
N GLN A 116 -6.43 -10.66 -21.71
CA GLN A 116 -7.25 -9.69 -22.46
C GLN A 116 -8.48 -10.42 -23.00
N GLY A 117 -9.65 -9.97 -22.56
CA GLY A 117 -10.95 -10.41 -23.08
C GLY A 117 -11.25 -9.88 -24.47
#